data_AF-A0A2Z3V5X9-F1
#
_entry.id   AF-A0A2Z3V5X9-F1
#
_cell.length_a   1.000
_cell.length_b   1.000
_cell.length_c   1.000
_cell.angle_alpha   90.00
_cell.angle_beta   90.00
_cell.angle_gamma   90.00
#
_symmetry.space_group_name_H-M   'P 1'
#
loop_
_entity.id
_entity.type
_entity.pdbx_description
1 polymer ?
#
loop_
_entity_poly.entity_id
_entity_poly.type
_entity_poly.pdbx_seq_one_letter_code
_entity_poly.pdbx_strand_id
1 'polypeptide(L)'
;MDSSETDDTPAVAPPATPRPAAAPPSSLSPSRAADFMNCPLLYRFRVIDRLPEKPSEAATRGTLVHTVLERLFDDPAPVRTVAHARSMVAGEWERLLAAKPELAELFAAEDGTEGSAEAGAIAPERLARWLAGTEQLVEQWFTLEDPTRLEPAERELFVQTTLDSGLKLRGIIDRVDVAPTGEVRIVDYKTGKAPRPEYAADALFQMKFYALVLWRLRGSMPRRLQLVYLGSGDVLTYDPTEGDLRAVERKLLALWDAIMQAAETADWRPRPGRLCGWCPHRALCPEFGGTPPPLPPAVVDPSMGDDPRPATGARRVPKRSSATDAR
;
A
#
# COMPACT_ATOMS: atom_id res chain seq x y z
N MET A 1 58.20 -33.67 47.68
CA MET A 1 57.71 -33.49 46.30
C MET A 1 56.98 -34.78 45.96
N ASP A 2 55.68 -34.81 46.17
CA ASP A 2 54.81 -35.59 45.29
C ASP A 2 53.42 -34.96 45.29
N SER A 3 52.83 -34.91 44.10
CA SER A 3 51.89 -33.89 43.66
C SER A 3 50.44 -34.30 43.92
N SER A 4 49.66 -33.37 44.44
CA SER A 4 48.20 -33.45 44.56
C SER A 4 47.54 -33.17 43.20
N GLU A 5 46.91 -34.19 42.61
CA GLU A 5 46.01 -34.07 41.46
C GLU A 5 44.66 -33.47 41.92
N THR A 6 44.28 -32.35 41.33
CA THR A 6 42.95 -31.75 41.45
C THR A 6 42.07 -32.22 40.29
N ASP A 7 40.96 -32.87 40.65
CA ASP A 7 39.88 -33.32 39.77
C ASP A 7 39.06 -32.11 39.29
N ASP A 8 39.12 -31.78 37.99
CA ASP A 8 38.40 -30.68 37.36
C ASP A 8 37.31 -31.25 36.44
N THR A 9 36.11 -31.44 36.99
CA THR A 9 34.92 -31.80 36.21
C THR A 9 34.24 -30.50 35.73
N PRO A 10 34.10 -30.26 34.42
CA PRO A 10 33.49 -29.03 33.92
C PRO A 10 31.98 -29.02 34.19
N ALA A 11 31.52 -27.97 34.86
CA ALA A 11 30.12 -27.72 35.12
C ALA A 11 29.35 -27.47 33.81
N VAL A 12 28.32 -28.29 33.55
CA VAL A 12 27.41 -28.12 32.42
C VAL A 12 26.54 -26.89 32.65
N ALA A 13 26.63 -25.91 31.76
CA ALA A 13 25.81 -24.71 31.79
C ALA A 13 24.32 -25.03 31.57
N PRO A 14 23.40 -24.35 32.27
CA PRO A 14 21.96 -24.55 32.09
C PRO A 14 21.51 -24.15 30.67
N PRO A 15 20.47 -24.79 30.11
CA PRO A 15 19.99 -24.49 28.77
C PRO A 15 19.55 -23.03 28.68
N ALA A 16 20.06 -22.33 27.66
CA ALA A 16 19.68 -20.95 27.37
C ALA A 16 18.17 -20.86 27.14
N THR A 17 17.50 -19.96 27.86
CA THR A 17 16.12 -19.56 27.57
C THR A 17 16.00 -19.15 26.09
N PRO A 18 15.02 -19.68 25.34
CA PRO A 18 14.86 -19.32 23.94
C PRO A 18 14.65 -17.80 23.83
N ARG A 19 15.55 -17.15 23.12
CA ARG A 19 15.47 -15.72 22.82
C ARG A 19 14.15 -15.49 22.06
N PRO A 20 13.30 -14.51 22.44
CA PRO A 20 12.05 -14.29 21.74
C PRO A 20 12.31 -14.10 20.25
N ALA A 21 11.61 -14.90 19.44
CA ALA A 21 11.53 -14.72 18.00
C ALA A 21 11.01 -13.30 17.69
N ALA A 22 11.33 -12.80 16.49
CA ALA A 22 11.07 -11.44 16.02
C ALA A 22 9.83 -10.76 16.63
N ALA A 23 9.96 -9.49 17.06
CA ALA A 23 8.87 -8.75 17.67
C ALA A 23 7.69 -8.69 16.71
N PRO A 24 6.47 -9.06 17.15
CA PRO A 24 5.32 -9.02 16.28
C PRO A 24 5.05 -7.58 15.82
N PRO A 25 4.50 -7.38 14.62
CA PRO A 25 4.12 -6.06 14.18
C PRO A 25 3.13 -5.43 15.17
N SER A 26 3.10 -4.11 15.22
CA SER A 26 2.20 -3.36 16.11
C SER A 26 0.89 -2.97 15.43
N SER A 27 0.72 -3.30 14.14
CA SER A 27 -0.43 -2.89 13.34
C SER A 27 -0.64 -3.73 12.08
N LEU A 28 -1.89 -3.80 11.66
CA LEU A 28 -2.32 -4.43 10.42
C LEU A 28 -2.81 -3.36 9.41
N SER A 29 -2.43 -3.55 8.14
CA SER A 29 -2.93 -2.78 6.99
C SER A 29 -3.61 -3.73 6.00
N PRO A 30 -4.39 -3.24 5.02
CA PRO A 30 -5.01 -4.11 4.02
C PRO A 30 -4.00 -4.97 3.26
N SER A 31 -2.88 -4.38 2.84
CA SER A 31 -1.81 -5.08 2.12
C SER A 31 -1.15 -6.16 2.98
N ARG A 32 -0.83 -5.86 4.25
CA ARG A 32 -0.28 -6.82 5.21
C ARG A 32 -1.25 -7.97 5.49
N ALA A 33 -2.54 -7.66 5.65
CA ALA A 33 -3.58 -8.67 5.81
C ALA A 33 -3.65 -9.58 4.58
N ALA A 34 -3.64 -8.99 3.38
CA ALA A 34 -3.64 -9.73 2.12
C ALA A 34 -2.40 -10.62 1.97
N ASP A 35 -1.20 -10.13 2.31
CA ASP A 35 0.03 -10.91 2.26
C ASP A 35 -0.07 -12.18 3.12
N PHE A 36 -0.53 -12.07 4.38
CA PHE A 36 -0.65 -13.24 5.26
C PHE A 36 -1.76 -14.20 4.79
N MET A 37 -2.91 -13.65 4.37
CA MET A 37 -4.00 -14.46 3.81
C MET A 37 -3.57 -15.22 2.56
N ASN A 38 -2.72 -14.62 1.72
CA ASN A 38 -2.19 -15.26 0.52
C ASN A 38 -1.11 -16.29 0.87
N CYS A 39 -0.15 -15.93 1.73
CA CYS A 39 0.95 -16.81 2.13
C CYS A 39 1.64 -16.27 3.41
N PRO A 40 1.57 -16.97 4.55
CA PRO A 40 2.28 -16.57 5.77
C PRO A 40 3.78 -16.37 5.58
N LEU A 41 4.44 -17.18 4.74
CA LEU A 41 5.86 -16.99 4.43
C LEU A 41 6.13 -15.69 3.64
N LEU A 42 5.24 -15.30 2.73
CA LEU A 42 5.35 -14.02 2.02
C LEU A 42 5.21 -12.84 2.99
N TYR A 43 4.25 -12.92 3.91
CA TYR A 43 4.10 -11.93 4.98
C TYR A 43 5.37 -11.79 5.80
N ARG A 44 5.96 -12.92 6.21
CA ARG A 44 7.23 -12.92 6.93
C ARG A 44 8.31 -12.19 6.15
N PHE A 45 8.53 -12.56 4.88
CA PHE A 45 9.55 -11.94 4.03
C PHE A 45 9.37 -10.43 3.88
N ARG A 46 8.15 -9.96 3.71
CA ARG A 46 7.84 -8.54 3.52
C ARG A 46 7.83 -7.72 4.80
N VAL A 47 7.23 -8.24 5.85
CA VAL A 47 6.88 -7.47 7.05
C VAL A 47 7.88 -7.67 8.17
N ILE A 48 8.34 -8.91 8.37
CA ILE A 48 9.24 -9.29 9.46
C ILE A 48 10.70 -9.15 9.01
N ASP A 49 11.05 -9.87 7.95
CA ASP A 49 12.42 -9.90 7.42
C ASP A 49 12.74 -8.62 6.61
N ARG A 50 11.70 -7.92 6.12
CA ARG A 50 11.78 -6.70 5.30
C ARG A 50 12.74 -6.84 4.12
N LEU A 51 12.66 -7.98 3.43
CA LEU A 51 13.53 -8.28 2.31
C LEU A 51 13.30 -7.27 1.17
N PRO A 52 14.37 -6.78 0.52
CA PRO A 52 14.24 -5.83 -0.57
C PRO A 52 13.49 -6.47 -1.75
N GLU A 53 12.58 -5.72 -2.34
CA GLU A 53 11.87 -6.10 -3.55
C GLU A 53 12.26 -5.15 -4.66
N LYS A 54 12.64 -5.70 -5.82
CA LYS A 54 12.87 -4.87 -7.00
C LYS A 54 11.53 -4.21 -7.38
N PRO A 55 11.53 -2.89 -7.67
CA PRO A 55 10.34 -2.25 -8.21
C PRO A 55 9.93 -2.94 -9.51
N SER A 56 8.66 -2.82 -9.87
CA SER A 56 8.14 -3.32 -11.14
C SER A 56 7.52 -2.17 -11.91
N GLU A 57 7.57 -2.23 -13.25
CA GLU A 57 6.94 -1.23 -14.10
C GLU A 57 5.46 -1.00 -13.76
N ALA A 58 4.73 -2.07 -13.40
CA ALA A 58 3.32 -2.00 -13.05
C ALA A 58 3.08 -1.27 -11.72
N ALA A 59 3.86 -1.56 -10.68
CA ALA A 59 3.76 -0.87 -9.39
C ALA A 59 4.17 0.60 -9.49
N THR A 60 5.23 0.89 -10.24
CA THR A 60 5.68 2.25 -10.53
C THR A 60 4.61 3.03 -11.29
N ARG A 61 3.93 2.39 -12.25
CA ARG A 61 2.83 3.01 -13.01
C ARG A 61 1.65 3.33 -12.10
N GLY A 62 1.29 2.40 -11.22
CA GLY A 62 0.27 2.61 -10.20
C GLY A 62 0.54 3.86 -9.36
N THR A 63 1.77 3.96 -8.83
CA THR A 63 2.21 5.11 -8.04
C THR A 63 2.10 6.41 -8.84
N LEU A 64 2.61 6.43 -10.07
CA LEU A 64 2.59 7.64 -10.90
C LEU A 64 1.17 8.10 -11.25
N VAL A 65 0.27 7.16 -11.59
CA VAL A 65 -1.14 7.47 -11.86
C VAL A 65 -1.83 8.04 -10.61
N HIS A 66 -1.61 7.43 -9.44
CA HIS A 66 -2.16 7.92 -8.17
C HIS A 66 -1.71 9.35 -7.87
N THR A 67 -0.41 9.63 -7.97
CA THR A 67 0.14 10.97 -7.76
C THR A 67 -0.45 12.01 -8.72
N VAL A 68 -0.62 11.66 -10.01
CA VAL A 68 -1.22 12.58 -10.99
C VAL A 68 -2.69 12.86 -10.65
N LEU A 69 -3.48 11.82 -10.35
CA LEU A 69 -4.89 11.99 -9.99
C LEU A 69 -5.06 12.72 -8.66
N GLU A 70 -4.17 12.51 -7.71
CA GLU A 70 -4.09 13.28 -6.47
C GLU A 70 -3.87 14.76 -6.83
N ARG A 71 -2.74 15.09 -7.45
CA ARG A 71 -2.33 16.49 -7.70
C ARG A 71 -3.27 17.25 -8.62
N LEU A 72 -3.98 16.58 -9.51
CA LEU A 72 -5.00 17.22 -10.36
C LEU A 72 -6.03 18.01 -9.53
N PHE A 73 -6.36 17.54 -8.32
CA PHE A 73 -7.30 18.22 -7.44
C PHE A 73 -6.70 19.39 -6.65
N ASP A 74 -5.38 19.62 -6.71
CA ASP A 74 -4.77 20.86 -6.19
C ASP A 74 -5.13 22.06 -7.08
N ASP A 75 -5.42 21.79 -8.35
CA ASP A 75 -5.79 22.80 -9.32
C ASP A 75 -7.28 23.16 -9.23
N PRO A 76 -7.68 24.40 -9.61
CA PRO A 76 -9.09 24.78 -9.67
C PRO A 76 -9.91 23.93 -10.65
N ALA A 77 -11.16 23.62 -10.28
CA ALA A 77 -12.06 22.77 -11.08
C ALA A 77 -12.08 23.07 -12.61
N PRO A 78 -12.16 24.34 -13.09
CA PRO A 78 -12.24 24.61 -14.53
C PRO A 78 -11.02 24.20 -15.37
N VAL A 79 -9.86 24.02 -14.74
CA VAL A 79 -8.62 23.65 -15.45
C VAL A 79 -8.28 22.16 -15.34
N ARG A 80 -9.06 21.39 -14.56
CA ARG A 80 -8.90 19.94 -14.42
C ARG A 80 -9.39 19.21 -15.68
N THR A 81 -8.62 19.32 -16.75
CA THR A 81 -8.93 18.78 -18.08
C THR A 81 -8.03 17.57 -18.40
N VAL A 82 -8.44 16.75 -19.37
CA VAL A 82 -7.63 15.62 -19.87
C VAL A 82 -6.24 16.09 -20.29
N ALA A 83 -6.17 17.17 -21.08
CA ALA A 83 -4.91 17.72 -21.57
C ALA A 83 -3.99 18.16 -20.43
N HIS A 84 -4.57 18.81 -19.40
CA HIS A 84 -3.81 19.23 -18.22
C HIS A 84 -3.26 18.01 -17.46
N ALA A 85 -4.12 17.05 -17.11
CA ALA A 85 -3.73 15.86 -16.36
C ALA A 85 -2.67 15.02 -17.09
N ARG A 86 -2.77 14.88 -18.42
CA ARG A 86 -1.73 14.22 -19.23
C ARG A 86 -0.40 14.96 -19.18
N SER A 87 -0.41 16.29 -19.25
CA SER A 87 0.81 17.08 -19.21
C SER A 87 1.56 16.96 -17.87
N MET A 88 0.87 16.60 -16.79
CA MET A 88 1.49 16.35 -15.48
C MET A 88 2.33 15.07 -15.44
N VAL A 89 2.03 14.05 -16.26
CA VAL A 89 2.64 12.71 -16.16
C VAL A 89 4.16 12.75 -16.26
N ALA A 90 4.71 13.50 -17.23
CA ALA A 90 6.16 13.60 -17.42
C ALA A 90 6.85 14.28 -16.23
N GLY A 91 6.31 15.41 -15.76
CA GLY A 91 6.87 16.13 -14.61
C GLY A 91 6.76 15.33 -13.31
N GLU A 92 5.69 14.56 -13.12
CA GLU A 92 5.55 13.68 -11.96
C GLU A 92 6.46 12.46 -12.03
N TRP A 93 6.73 11.94 -13.24
CA TRP A 93 7.75 10.92 -13.44
C TRP A 93 9.14 11.42 -13.05
N GLU A 94 9.53 12.61 -13.50
CA GLU A 94 10.82 13.22 -13.15
C GLU A 94 10.97 13.39 -11.63
N ARG A 95 9.92 13.86 -10.95
CA ARG A 95 9.90 13.98 -9.49
C ARG A 95 10.03 12.62 -8.79
N LEU A 96 9.31 11.61 -9.29
CA LEU A 96 9.37 10.26 -8.75
C LEU A 96 10.77 9.64 -8.93
N LEU A 97 11.37 9.81 -10.12
CA LEU A 97 12.71 9.33 -10.44
C LEU A 97 13.78 10.05 -9.60
N ALA A 98 13.65 11.35 -9.39
CA ALA A 98 14.55 12.10 -8.50
C ALA A 98 14.49 11.60 -7.05
N ALA A 99 13.31 11.19 -6.57
CA ALA A 99 13.13 10.62 -5.25
C ALA A 99 13.61 9.15 -5.15
N LYS A 100 13.58 8.41 -6.26
CA LYS A 100 13.93 6.98 -6.35
C LYS A 100 14.74 6.69 -7.63
N PRO A 101 16.04 7.03 -7.64
CA PRO A 101 16.89 6.88 -8.83
C PRO A 101 16.97 5.44 -9.36
N GLU A 102 16.79 4.44 -8.48
CA GLU A 102 16.77 3.02 -8.84
C GLU A 102 15.66 2.65 -9.85
N LEU A 103 14.63 3.49 -10.00
CA LEU A 103 13.58 3.28 -11.00
C LEU A 103 14.10 3.44 -12.44
N ALA A 104 15.26 4.07 -12.66
CA ALA A 104 15.90 4.15 -13.96
C ALA A 104 16.20 2.76 -14.54
N GLU A 105 16.56 1.79 -13.68
CA GLU A 105 16.89 0.41 -14.08
C GLU A 105 15.71 -0.29 -14.75
N LEU A 106 14.47 0.11 -14.42
CA LEU A 106 13.27 -0.44 -15.04
C LEU A 106 13.21 -0.19 -16.55
N PHE A 107 13.89 0.86 -17.03
CA PHE A 107 13.85 1.29 -18.42
C PHE A 107 15.23 1.27 -19.07
N ALA A 108 16.21 0.60 -18.47
CA ALA A 108 17.53 0.44 -19.07
C ALA A 108 17.42 -0.26 -20.44
N ALA A 109 18.34 0.09 -21.35
CA ALA A 109 18.50 -0.62 -22.62
C ALA A 109 18.86 -2.08 -22.37
N GLU A 110 18.27 -2.99 -23.14
CA GLU A 110 18.68 -4.40 -23.14
C GLU A 110 20.01 -4.53 -23.89
N ASP A 111 20.87 -5.45 -23.42
CA ASP A 111 22.16 -5.71 -24.07
C ASP A 111 21.93 -6.09 -25.54
N GLY A 112 22.43 -5.27 -26.47
CA GLY A 112 22.46 -5.59 -27.91
C GLY A 112 21.50 -4.82 -28.82
N THR A 113 20.79 -3.79 -28.37
CA THR A 113 20.13 -2.86 -29.31
C THR A 113 21.18 -1.96 -29.98
N GLU A 114 21.37 -2.16 -31.28
CA GLU A 114 22.27 -1.40 -32.14
C GLU A 114 21.97 0.11 -32.07
N GLY A 115 22.88 0.86 -31.44
CA GLY A 115 22.76 2.33 -31.36
C GLY A 115 23.20 2.92 -30.02
N SER A 116 24.49 2.80 -29.70
CA SER A 116 25.28 3.74 -28.86
C SER A 116 24.72 4.21 -27.50
N ALA A 117 23.79 3.52 -26.85
CA ALA A 117 23.46 3.80 -25.46
C ALA A 117 24.48 3.09 -24.55
N GLU A 118 25.09 3.82 -23.61
CA GLU A 118 25.88 3.21 -22.55
C GLU A 118 25.04 2.17 -21.81
N ALA A 119 25.58 0.98 -21.56
CA ALA A 119 24.90 -0.05 -20.78
C ALA A 119 24.47 0.53 -19.43
N GLY A 120 23.17 0.51 -19.14
CA GLY A 120 22.58 1.12 -17.93
C GLY A 120 21.91 2.49 -18.14
N ALA A 121 22.00 3.10 -19.33
CA ALA A 121 21.22 4.29 -19.65
C ALA A 121 19.74 3.95 -19.94
N ILE A 122 18.82 4.85 -19.58
CA ILE A 122 17.40 4.71 -19.87
C ILE A 122 17.19 4.69 -21.39
N ALA A 123 16.56 3.63 -21.90
CA ALA A 123 16.11 3.52 -23.28
C ALA A 123 14.94 4.48 -23.54
N PRO A 124 15.12 5.58 -24.30
CA PRO A 124 14.13 6.63 -24.42
C PRO A 124 12.80 6.15 -24.99
N GLU A 125 12.85 5.27 -26.01
CA GLU A 125 11.66 4.70 -26.66
C GLU A 125 10.81 3.82 -25.73
N ARG A 126 11.47 3.07 -24.83
CA ARG A 126 10.78 2.22 -23.87
C ARG A 126 10.10 3.06 -22.80
N LEU A 127 10.80 4.07 -22.28
CA LEU A 127 10.24 5.02 -21.32
C LEU A 127 9.07 5.79 -21.95
N ALA A 128 9.23 6.32 -23.16
CA ALA A 128 8.18 7.06 -23.87
C ALA A 128 6.91 6.21 -24.05
N ARG A 129 7.04 4.94 -24.45
CA ARG A 129 5.90 4.02 -24.57
C ARG A 129 5.21 3.77 -23.22
N TRP A 130 6.00 3.63 -22.15
CA TRP A 130 5.46 3.42 -20.81
C TRP A 130 4.75 4.67 -20.26
N LEU A 131 5.28 5.86 -20.50
CA LEU A 131 4.65 7.14 -20.14
C LEU A 131 3.35 7.35 -20.93
N ALA A 132 3.35 7.07 -22.24
CA ALA A 132 2.14 7.13 -23.06
C ALA A 132 1.04 6.18 -22.54
N GLY A 133 1.40 4.96 -22.11
CA GLY A 133 0.45 4.05 -21.46
C GLY A 133 -0.04 4.54 -20.09
N THR A 134 0.76 5.34 -19.39
CA THR A 134 0.36 5.99 -18.13
C THR A 134 -0.63 7.13 -18.38
N GLU A 135 -0.36 7.97 -19.39
CA GLU A 135 -1.28 9.01 -19.84
C GLU A 135 -2.64 8.44 -20.25
N GLN A 136 -2.67 7.30 -20.93
CA GLN A 136 -3.92 6.62 -21.30
C GLN A 136 -4.76 6.22 -20.07
N LEU A 137 -4.14 5.76 -18.99
CA LEU A 137 -4.87 5.42 -17.75
C LEU A 137 -5.44 6.67 -17.07
N VAL A 138 -4.68 7.76 -17.06
CA VAL A 138 -5.14 9.07 -16.54
C VAL A 138 -6.30 9.58 -17.40
N GLU A 139 -6.19 9.52 -18.72
CA GLU A 139 -7.24 9.89 -19.66
C GLU A 139 -8.51 9.03 -19.48
N GLN A 140 -8.36 7.72 -19.29
CA GLN A 140 -9.48 6.81 -19.05
C GLN A 140 -10.31 7.26 -17.84
N TRP A 141 -9.71 7.80 -16.78
CA TRP A 141 -10.45 8.26 -15.60
C TRP A 141 -11.52 9.32 -15.94
N PHE A 142 -11.25 10.22 -16.88
CA PHE A 142 -12.19 11.27 -17.31
C PHE A 142 -13.44 10.72 -18.02
N THR A 143 -13.39 9.46 -18.47
CA THR A 143 -14.58 8.77 -19.00
C THR A 143 -15.50 8.24 -17.90
N LEU A 144 -14.97 8.13 -16.66
CA LEU A 144 -15.66 7.54 -15.51
C LEU A 144 -16.22 8.61 -14.58
N GLU A 145 -15.48 9.70 -14.40
CA GLU A 145 -15.84 10.80 -13.51
C GLU A 145 -15.48 12.16 -14.14
N ASP A 146 -16.23 13.20 -13.77
CA ASP A 146 -15.96 14.58 -14.16
C ASP A 146 -15.26 15.33 -13.01
N PRO A 147 -13.92 15.52 -13.07
CA PRO A 147 -13.16 16.25 -12.03
C PRO A 147 -13.64 17.67 -11.77
N THR A 148 -14.27 18.31 -12.76
CA THR A 148 -14.72 19.71 -12.64
C THR A 148 -15.94 19.84 -11.73
N ARG A 149 -16.59 18.71 -11.41
CA ARG A 149 -17.77 18.61 -10.55
C ARG A 149 -17.48 17.93 -9.21
N LEU A 150 -16.23 17.61 -8.94
CA LEU A 150 -15.79 16.93 -7.74
C LEU A 150 -14.88 17.83 -6.92
N GLU A 151 -15.13 17.88 -5.62
CA GLU A 151 -14.22 18.46 -4.62
C GLU A 151 -14.03 17.42 -3.53
N PRO A 152 -13.01 16.55 -3.63
CA PRO A 152 -12.73 15.56 -2.61
C PRO A 152 -12.52 16.23 -1.25
N ALA A 153 -13.08 15.65 -0.20
CA ALA A 153 -12.88 16.15 1.15
C ALA A 153 -11.46 15.85 1.65
N GLU A 154 -10.93 14.68 1.28
CA GLU A 154 -9.56 14.26 1.59
C GLU A 154 -8.98 13.46 0.42
N ARG A 155 -7.66 13.52 0.23
CA ARG A 155 -6.87 12.70 -0.71
C ARG A 155 -5.67 12.14 0.03
N GLU A 156 -5.24 10.93 -0.32
CA GLU A 156 -4.15 10.21 0.36
C GLU A 156 -4.31 10.24 1.89
N LEU A 157 -5.54 10.04 2.37
CA LEU A 157 -5.88 10.17 3.77
C LEU A 157 -5.27 9.02 4.58
N PHE A 158 -4.26 9.34 5.38
CA PHE A 158 -3.80 8.41 6.40
C PHE A 158 -4.87 8.22 7.48
N VAL A 159 -5.24 6.96 7.72
CA VAL A 159 -6.19 6.57 8.75
C VAL A 159 -5.57 5.57 9.70
N GLN A 160 -5.87 5.72 10.98
CA GLN A 160 -5.47 4.80 12.02
C GLN A 160 -6.53 4.72 13.11
N THR A 161 -6.80 3.51 13.58
CA THR A 161 -7.65 3.25 14.74
C THR A 161 -7.13 2.06 15.53
N THR A 162 -7.50 1.96 16.80
CA THR A 162 -7.19 0.81 17.65
C THR A 162 -8.52 0.17 18.04
N LEU A 163 -8.69 -1.12 17.76
CA LEU A 163 -9.87 -1.89 18.16
C LEU A 163 -9.84 -2.15 19.67
N ASP A 164 -10.98 -2.56 20.23
CA ASP A 164 -11.10 -2.90 21.67
C ASP A 164 -10.12 -3.99 22.12
N SER A 165 -9.71 -4.88 21.21
CA SER A 165 -8.68 -5.89 21.47
C SER A 165 -7.26 -5.35 21.62
N GLY A 166 -7.04 -4.05 21.35
CA GLY A 166 -5.71 -3.45 21.23
C GLY A 166 -5.09 -3.56 19.83
N LEU A 167 -5.72 -4.27 18.89
CA LEU A 167 -5.25 -4.36 17.51
C LEU A 167 -5.33 -2.99 16.82
N LYS A 168 -4.18 -2.46 16.41
CA LYS A 168 -4.08 -1.24 15.62
C LYS A 168 -4.29 -1.54 14.14
N LEU A 169 -5.26 -0.89 13.52
CA LEU A 169 -5.50 -0.91 12.08
C LEU A 169 -5.05 0.42 11.47
N ARG A 170 -4.33 0.37 10.36
CA ARG A 170 -3.90 1.58 9.64
C ARG A 170 -3.86 1.40 8.14
N GLY A 171 -3.95 2.50 7.41
CA GLY A 171 -3.76 2.53 5.96
C GLY A 171 -3.92 3.91 5.39
N ILE A 172 -3.89 3.98 4.05
CA ILE A 172 -4.02 5.22 3.29
C ILE A 172 -5.18 5.02 2.32
N ILE A 173 -6.11 5.97 2.33
CA ILE A 173 -7.27 5.99 1.44
C ILE A 173 -6.99 7.00 0.33
N ASP A 174 -6.98 6.55 -0.93
CA ASP A 174 -6.67 7.39 -2.08
C ASP A 174 -7.55 8.65 -2.13
N ARG A 175 -8.87 8.50 -1.95
CA ARG A 175 -9.81 9.62 -1.99
C ARG A 175 -11.06 9.40 -1.13
N VAL A 176 -11.48 10.45 -0.42
CA VAL A 176 -12.73 10.50 0.33
C VAL A 176 -13.58 11.67 -0.16
N ASP A 177 -14.79 11.36 -0.62
CA ASP A 177 -15.78 12.37 -1.00
C ASP A 177 -16.86 12.48 0.08
N VAL A 178 -17.34 13.70 0.34
CA VAL A 178 -18.44 13.98 1.27
C VAL A 178 -19.52 14.75 0.52
N ALA A 179 -20.72 14.18 0.43
CA ALA A 179 -21.86 14.86 -0.16
C ALA A 179 -22.33 16.04 0.71
N PRO A 180 -23.06 17.02 0.16
CA PRO A 180 -23.66 18.09 0.98
C PRO A 180 -24.59 17.59 2.09
N THR A 181 -25.15 16.39 1.93
CA THR A 181 -25.96 15.67 2.93
C THR A 181 -25.12 15.04 4.06
N GLY A 182 -23.80 15.07 3.96
CA GLY A 182 -22.85 14.44 4.90
C GLY A 182 -22.52 12.98 4.58
N GLU A 183 -23.12 12.39 3.55
CA GLU A 183 -22.84 11.01 3.16
C GLU A 183 -21.41 10.86 2.62
N VAL A 184 -20.67 9.88 3.14
CA VAL A 184 -19.27 9.65 2.82
C VAL A 184 -19.12 8.56 1.75
N ARG A 185 -18.29 8.80 0.74
CA ARG A 185 -17.84 7.81 -0.25
C ARG A 185 -16.33 7.63 -0.19
N ILE A 186 -15.88 6.38 -0.05
CA ILE A 186 -14.46 6.01 -0.17
C ILE A 186 -14.18 5.59 -1.61
N VAL A 187 -13.12 6.11 -2.20
CA VAL A 187 -12.67 5.76 -3.56
C VAL A 187 -11.23 5.28 -3.53
N ASP A 188 -10.95 4.21 -4.27
CA ASP A 188 -9.61 3.66 -4.49
C ASP A 188 -9.42 3.42 -6.00
N TYR A 189 -8.28 3.86 -6.53
CA TYR A 189 -7.95 3.74 -7.95
C TYR A 189 -7.11 2.49 -8.20
N LYS A 190 -7.50 1.70 -9.20
CA LYS A 190 -6.74 0.54 -9.67
C LYS A 190 -6.32 0.74 -11.11
N THR A 191 -5.02 0.61 -11.39
CA THR A 191 -4.48 0.69 -12.76
C THR A 191 -4.66 -0.59 -13.57
N GLY A 192 -5.04 -1.70 -12.92
CA GLY A 192 -5.37 -2.97 -13.56
C GLY A 192 -6.81 -3.04 -14.06
N LYS A 193 -7.18 -4.21 -14.56
CA LYS A 193 -8.57 -4.53 -14.99
C LYS A 193 -9.43 -4.93 -13.80
N ALA A 194 -10.73 -4.69 -13.91
CA ALA A 194 -11.70 -5.18 -12.94
C ALA A 194 -11.66 -6.71 -12.83
N PRO A 195 -11.76 -7.28 -11.60
CA PRO A 195 -11.87 -8.71 -11.43
C PRO A 195 -13.20 -9.21 -11.99
N ARG A 196 -13.26 -10.50 -12.35
CA ARG A 196 -14.54 -11.16 -12.65
C ARG A 196 -15.43 -11.14 -11.39
N PRO A 197 -16.77 -11.15 -11.53
CA PRO A 197 -17.69 -11.06 -10.40
C PRO A 197 -17.41 -12.06 -9.26
N GLU A 198 -17.00 -13.29 -9.61
CA GLU A 198 -16.65 -14.35 -8.64
C GLU A 198 -15.45 -14.00 -7.73
N TYR A 199 -14.57 -13.07 -8.13
CA TYR A 199 -13.42 -12.61 -7.35
C TYR A 199 -13.61 -11.19 -6.77
N ALA A 200 -14.79 -10.60 -6.90
CA ALA A 200 -15.06 -9.24 -6.40
C ALA A 200 -14.93 -9.14 -4.88
N ALA A 201 -15.17 -10.23 -4.14
CA ALA A 201 -15.07 -10.27 -2.68
C ALA A 201 -13.67 -9.90 -2.16
N ASP A 202 -12.62 -10.36 -2.84
CA ASP A 202 -11.23 -10.07 -2.45
C ASP A 202 -10.88 -8.59 -2.68
N ALA A 203 -11.35 -8.02 -3.80
CA ALA A 203 -11.19 -6.59 -4.07
C ALA A 203 -11.95 -5.73 -3.05
N LEU A 204 -13.16 -6.14 -2.68
CA LEU A 204 -13.97 -5.42 -1.70
C LEU A 204 -13.45 -5.55 -0.26
N PHE A 205 -12.63 -6.55 0.06
CA PHE A 205 -12.05 -6.69 1.40
C PHE A 205 -11.21 -5.47 1.78
N GLN A 206 -10.34 -4.99 0.88
CA GLN A 206 -9.55 -3.76 1.12
C GLN A 206 -10.46 -2.56 1.39
N MET A 207 -11.54 -2.41 0.62
CA MET A 207 -12.47 -1.30 0.78
C MET A 207 -13.26 -1.38 2.09
N LYS A 208 -13.73 -2.58 2.47
CA LYS A 208 -14.42 -2.80 3.75
C LYS A 208 -13.48 -2.61 4.94
N PHE A 209 -12.19 -2.90 4.80
CA PHE A 209 -11.18 -2.56 5.80
C PHE A 209 -11.14 -1.05 6.04
N TYR A 210 -11.01 -0.23 4.98
CA TYR A 210 -10.99 1.22 5.13
C TYR A 210 -12.30 1.77 5.70
N ALA A 211 -13.43 1.20 5.28
CA ALA A 211 -14.73 1.55 5.83
C ALA A 211 -14.83 1.27 7.33
N LEU A 212 -14.31 0.12 7.78
CA LEU A 212 -14.22 -0.22 9.19
C LEU A 212 -13.34 0.78 9.95
N VAL A 213 -12.15 1.08 9.44
CA VAL A 213 -11.23 2.04 10.09
C VAL A 213 -11.87 3.41 10.23
N LEU A 214 -12.48 3.93 9.16
CA LEU A 214 -13.17 5.22 9.20
C LEU A 214 -14.37 5.21 10.13
N TRP A 215 -15.14 4.12 10.17
CA TRP A 215 -16.27 3.99 11.08
C TRP A 215 -15.83 4.01 12.54
N ARG A 216 -14.77 3.28 12.91
CA ARG A 216 -14.22 3.28 14.27
C ARG A 216 -13.58 4.62 14.63
N LEU A 217 -12.96 5.30 13.67
CA LEU A 217 -12.33 6.60 13.88
C LEU A 217 -13.33 7.76 14.02
N ARG A 218 -14.38 7.78 13.19
CA ARG A 218 -15.30 8.93 13.04
C ARG A 218 -16.70 8.69 13.60
N GLY A 219 -17.04 7.45 13.99
CA GLY A 219 -18.35 7.07 14.51
C GLY A 219 -19.45 6.88 13.46
N SER A 220 -19.23 7.30 12.20
CA SER A 220 -20.18 7.16 11.09
C SER A 220 -19.64 6.25 10.00
N MET A 221 -20.47 5.35 9.47
CA MET A 221 -20.08 4.49 8.36
C MET A 221 -20.09 5.24 7.02
N PRO A 222 -19.14 4.95 6.12
CA PRO A 222 -19.25 5.35 4.73
C PRO A 222 -20.51 4.75 4.09
N ARG A 223 -21.20 5.55 3.27
CA ARG A 223 -22.40 5.14 2.56
C ARG A 223 -22.07 4.28 1.34
N ARG A 224 -20.93 4.56 0.70
CA ARG A 224 -20.50 3.91 -0.55
C ARG A 224 -18.99 3.68 -0.57
N LEU A 225 -18.60 2.52 -1.10
CA LEU A 225 -17.24 2.16 -1.47
C LEU A 225 -17.17 2.10 -3.00
N GLN A 226 -16.11 2.63 -3.58
CA GLN A 226 -15.95 2.70 -5.03
C GLN A 226 -14.52 2.31 -5.42
N LEU A 227 -14.39 1.30 -6.27
CA LEU A 227 -13.13 0.91 -6.91
C LEU A 227 -13.19 1.34 -8.36
N VAL A 228 -12.22 2.14 -8.79
CA VAL A 228 -12.14 2.70 -10.15
C VAL A 228 -11.03 1.98 -10.90
N TYR A 229 -11.39 1.11 -11.84
CA TYR A 229 -10.45 0.30 -12.63
C TYR A 229 -10.09 0.99 -13.94
N LEU A 230 -8.99 1.76 -13.91
CA LEU A 230 -8.50 2.54 -15.04
C LEU A 230 -8.00 1.67 -16.19
N GLY A 231 -7.57 0.43 -15.93
CA GLY A 231 -7.10 -0.49 -16.97
C GLY A 231 -8.22 -1.09 -17.81
N SER A 232 -9.47 -1.04 -17.34
CA SER A 232 -10.64 -1.54 -18.08
C SER A 232 -11.76 -0.51 -18.27
N GLY A 233 -11.70 0.64 -17.60
CA GLY A 233 -12.76 1.65 -17.64
C GLY A 233 -14.00 1.24 -16.83
N ASP A 234 -13.84 0.38 -15.83
CA ASP A 234 -14.96 -0.11 -15.01
C ASP A 234 -14.98 0.58 -13.63
N VAL A 235 -16.18 0.74 -13.09
CA VAL A 235 -16.37 1.19 -11.70
C VAL A 235 -17.15 0.12 -10.95
N LEU A 236 -16.55 -0.43 -9.89
CA LEU A 236 -17.22 -1.33 -8.96
C LEU A 236 -17.66 -0.53 -7.73
N THR A 237 -18.95 -0.55 -7.43
CA THR A 237 -19.50 0.10 -6.23
C THR A 237 -20.07 -0.92 -5.25
N TYR A 238 -20.03 -0.57 -3.97
CA TYR A 238 -20.62 -1.37 -2.91
C TYR A 238 -21.06 -0.49 -1.75
N ASP A 239 -22.30 -0.66 -1.30
CA ASP A 239 -22.84 0.06 -0.15
C ASP A 239 -22.74 -0.85 1.09
N PRO A 240 -21.82 -0.59 2.04
CA PRO A 240 -21.55 -1.52 3.12
C PRO A 240 -22.63 -1.48 4.20
N THR A 241 -22.95 -2.65 4.76
CA THR A 241 -23.80 -2.77 5.95
C THR A 241 -22.98 -2.85 7.23
N GLU A 242 -23.60 -2.57 8.37
CA GLU A 242 -22.93 -2.73 9.67
C GLU A 242 -22.48 -4.18 9.90
N GLY A 243 -23.30 -5.15 9.45
CA GLY A 243 -22.98 -6.57 9.49
C GLY A 243 -21.72 -6.92 8.71
N ASP A 244 -21.52 -6.31 7.54
CA ASP A 244 -20.30 -6.47 6.74
C ASP A 244 -19.06 -6.04 7.50
N LEU A 245 -19.09 -4.83 8.07
CA LEU A 245 -17.92 -4.25 8.74
C LEU A 245 -17.58 -5.00 10.03
N ARG A 246 -18.60 -5.44 10.78
CA ARG A 246 -18.41 -6.32 11.95
C ARG A 246 -17.84 -7.69 11.54
N ALA A 247 -18.24 -8.23 10.39
CA ALA A 247 -17.66 -9.47 9.89
C ALA A 247 -16.19 -9.31 9.48
N VAL A 248 -15.83 -8.18 8.85
CA VAL A 248 -14.43 -7.85 8.56
C VAL A 248 -13.64 -7.68 9.86
N GLU A 249 -14.17 -7.00 10.87
CA GLU A 249 -13.50 -6.87 12.17
C GLU A 249 -13.19 -8.24 12.79
N ARG A 250 -14.17 -9.15 12.86
CA ARG A 250 -13.93 -10.52 13.35
C ARG A 250 -12.88 -11.27 12.53
N LYS A 251 -12.90 -11.12 11.21
CA LYS A 251 -11.90 -11.72 10.32
C LYS A 251 -10.51 -11.18 10.59
N LEU A 252 -10.38 -9.87 10.82
CA LEU A 252 -9.10 -9.22 11.13
C LEU A 252 -8.55 -9.65 12.49
N LEU A 253 -9.41 -9.81 13.50
CA LEU A 253 -9.01 -10.34 14.82
C LEU A 253 -8.49 -11.77 14.69
N ALA A 254 -9.23 -12.66 14.03
CA ALA A 254 -8.78 -14.04 13.82
C ALA A 254 -7.48 -14.12 12.98
N LEU A 255 -7.33 -13.23 11.99
CA LEU A 255 -6.11 -13.12 11.20
C LEU A 255 -4.93 -12.65 12.06
N TRP A 256 -5.18 -11.70 12.97
CA TRP A 256 -4.19 -11.21 13.90
C TRP A 256 -3.72 -12.28 14.87
N ASP A 257 -4.64 -13.04 15.47
CA ASP A 257 -4.31 -14.15 16.35
C ASP A 257 -3.44 -15.19 15.62
N ALA A 258 -3.74 -15.49 14.36
CA ALA A 258 -2.93 -16.39 13.53
C ALA A 258 -1.52 -15.83 13.25
N ILE A 259 -1.38 -14.52 13.02
CA ILE A 259 -0.08 -13.86 12.84
C ILE A 259 0.74 -13.93 14.13
N MET A 260 0.11 -13.66 15.27
CA MET A 260 0.76 -13.71 16.58
C MET A 260 1.24 -15.13 16.90
N GLN A 261 0.39 -16.13 16.68
CA GLN A 261 0.76 -17.54 16.83
C GLN A 261 1.96 -17.92 15.96
N ALA A 262 1.96 -17.53 14.68
CA ALA A 262 3.07 -17.81 13.76
C ALA A 262 4.36 -17.12 14.19
N ALA A 263 4.28 -15.91 14.76
CA ALA A 263 5.43 -15.20 15.31
C ALA A 263 5.99 -15.89 16.55
N GLU A 264 5.12 -16.31 17.48
CA GLU A 264 5.50 -17.00 18.72
C GLU A 264 6.15 -18.36 18.46
N THR A 265 5.62 -19.15 17.52
CA THR A 265 6.15 -20.48 17.21
C THR A 265 7.19 -20.47 16.10
N ALA A 266 7.49 -19.31 15.51
CA ALA A 266 8.33 -19.17 14.32
C ALA A 266 7.87 -20.02 13.11
N ASP A 267 6.58 -20.38 13.06
CA ASP A 267 6.02 -21.27 12.02
C ASP A 267 5.33 -20.46 10.90
N TRP A 268 6.13 -20.03 9.93
CA TRP A 268 5.66 -19.26 8.77
C TRP A 268 5.54 -20.15 7.54
N ARG A 269 4.43 -20.88 7.44
CA ARG A 269 4.26 -21.87 6.36
C ARG A 269 4.05 -21.19 5.00
N PRO A 270 4.73 -21.66 3.93
CA PRO A 270 4.36 -21.28 2.59
C PRO A 270 2.96 -21.81 2.25
N ARG A 271 2.27 -21.12 1.35
CA ARG A 271 0.99 -21.55 0.79
C ARG A 271 1.09 -21.57 -0.74
N PRO A 272 1.45 -22.72 -1.35
CA PRO A 272 1.53 -22.83 -2.80
C PRO A 272 0.23 -22.43 -3.48
N GLY A 273 0.34 -21.69 -4.58
CA GLY A 273 -0.79 -21.23 -5.35
C GLY A 273 -0.36 -20.51 -6.63
N ARG A 274 -1.34 -20.03 -7.41
CA ARG A 274 -1.08 -19.36 -8.70
C ARG A 274 -0.18 -18.13 -8.58
N LEU A 275 -0.24 -17.43 -7.44
CA LEU A 275 0.57 -16.25 -7.15
C LEU A 275 2.07 -16.57 -6.95
N CYS A 276 2.44 -17.84 -6.71
CA CYS A 276 3.85 -18.21 -6.54
C CYS A 276 4.71 -17.90 -7.79
N GLY A 277 4.12 -17.94 -8.99
CA GLY A 277 4.81 -17.56 -10.23
C GLY A 277 5.20 -16.07 -10.29
N TRP A 278 4.58 -15.24 -9.46
CA TRP A 278 4.78 -13.80 -9.37
C TRP A 278 5.36 -13.37 -8.03
N CYS A 279 5.73 -14.33 -7.17
CA CYS A 279 6.28 -14.05 -5.85
C CYS A 279 7.74 -13.55 -6.01
N PRO A 280 8.07 -12.33 -5.54
CA PRO A 280 9.43 -11.78 -5.67
C PRO A 280 10.47 -12.59 -4.89
N HIS A 281 10.03 -13.30 -3.84
CA HIS A 281 10.89 -14.10 -2.96
C HIS A 281 10.90 -15.60 -3.29
N ARG A 282 10.47 -15.98 -4.50
CA ARG A 282 10.38 -17.40 -4.90
C ARG A 282 11.70 -18.15 -4.72
N ALA A 283 12.83 -17.49 -5.00
CA ALA A 283 14.17 -18.07 -4.83
C ALA A 283 14.51 -18.45 -3.39
N LEU A 284 13.84 -17.86 -2.39
CA LEU A 284 14.04 -18.12 -0.97
C LEU A 284 13.00 -19.09 -0.39
N CYS A 285 12.02 -19.52 -1.19
CA CYS A 285 10.90 -20.32 -0.72
C CYS A 285 11.24 -21.83 -0.69
N PRO A 286 11.02 -22.54 0.44
CA PRO A 286 11.27 -23.98 0.55
C PRO A 286 10.52 -24.85 -0.47
N GLU A 287 9.31 -24.44 -0.85
CA GLU A 287 8.49 -25.12 -1.88
C GLU A 287 9.18 -25.17 -3.26
N PHE A 288 10.18 -24.33 -3.47
CA PHE A 288 10.98 -24.25 -4.69
C PHE A 288 12.46 -24.54 -4.43
N GLY A 289 12.80 -25.20 -3.31
CA GLY A 289 14.18 -25.53 -2.94
C GLY A 289 15.00 -24.36 -2.37
N GLY A 290 14.37 -23.21 -2.13
CA GLY A 290 15.00 -22.06 -1.49
C GLY A 290 15.11 -22.22 0.03
N THR A 291 15.97 -21.43 0.65
CA THR A 291 16.12 -21.40 2.12
C THR A 291 15.79 -20.00 2.65
N PRO A 292 14.75 -19.85 3.48
CA PRO A 292 14.46 -18.61 4.18
C PRO A 292 15.66 -18.16 5.02
N PRO A 293 15.97 -16.85 5.11
CA PRO A 293 16.96 -16.36 6.05
C PRO A 293 16.57 -16.72 7.50
N PRO A 294 17.50 -16.68 8.47
CA PRO A 294 17.13 -16.79 9.88
C PRO A 294 16.20 -15.64 10.29
N LEU A 295 15.30 -15.88 11.25
CA LEU A 295 14.44 -14.82 11.77
C LEU A 295 15.29 -13.70 12.39
N PRO A 296 14.97 -12.42 12.14
CA PRO A 296 15.66 -11.33 12.79
C PRO A 296 15.44 -11.39 14.31
N PRO A 297 16.40 -10.92 15.12
CA PRO A 297 16.16 -10.70 16.54
C PRO A 297 14.93 -9.82 16.74
N ALA A 298 14.22 -9.97 17.87
CA ALA A 298 13.12 -9.08 18.21
C ALA A 298 13.62 -7.64 18.37
N VAL A 299 13.57 -6.87 17.28
CA VAL A 299 13.80 -5.43 17.30
C VAL A 299 12.45 -4.77 17.53
N VAL A 300 12.31 -4.09 18.66
CA VAL A 300 11.16 -3.23 18.95
C VAL A 300 11.09 -2.19 17.84
N ASP A 301 10.01 -2.19 17.05
CA ASP A 301 9.88 -1.32 15.88
C ASP A 301 10.04 0.16 16.29
N PRO A 302 11.00 0.93 15.74
CA PRO A 302 11.17 2.34 16.08
C PRO A 302 10.01 3.24 15.64
N SER A 303 8.99 2.70 14.94
CA SER A 303 7.68 3.37 14.76
C SER A 303 6.86 3.50 16.07
N MET A 304 7.47 3.13 17.19
CA MET A 304 7.00 3.28 18.57
C MET A 304 7.24 4.68 19.18
N GLY A 305 7.67 5.68 18.39
CA GLY A 305 7.79 7.07 18.81
C GLY A 305 6.93 8.00 17.95
N ASP A 306 6.26 8.95 18.60
CA ASP A 306 5.39 9.98 18.02
C ASP A 306 5.91 10.60 16.70
N ASP A 307 4.98 10.80 15.77
CA ASP A 307 5.15 11.64 14.58
C ASP A 307 5.34 13.11 14.98
N PRO A 308 6.14 13.89 14.24
CA PRO A 308 5.45 14.78 13.32
C PRO A 308 6.21 15.02 12.01
N ARG A 309 5.53 14.87 10.87
CA ARG A 309 5.86 15.68 9.67
C ARG A 309 4.80 16.76 9.43
N PRO A 310 5.24 17.92 8.93
CA PRO A 310 4.59 19.19 9.17
C PRO A 310 3.32 19.36 8.34
N ALA A 311 2.33 20.02 8.95
CA ALA A 311 1.17 20.56 8.25
C ALA A 311 1.61 21.55 7.15
N THR A 312 1.59 21.13 5.89
CA THR A 312 1.68 22.06 4.77
C THR A 312 0.29 22.63 4.48
N GLY A 313 0.00 23.71 5.20
CA GLY A 313 -0.76 24.88 4.76
C GLY A 313 -1.97 24.70 3.83
N ALA A 314 -3.14 24.40 4.41
CA ALA A 314 -4.40 24.83 3.81
C ALA A 314 -4.41 26.38 3.73
N ARG A 315 -4.15 26.93 2.55
CA ARG A 315 -4.40 28.36 2.27
C ARG A 315 -5.91 28.58 2.35
N ARG A 316 -6.36 29.25 3.41
CA ARG A 316 -7.72 29.82 3.47
C ARG A 316 -7.93 30.72 2.27
N VAL A 317 -8.86 30.34 1.39
CA VAL A 317 -9.45 31.25 0.39
C VAL A 317 -10.25 32.30 1.16
N PRO A 318 -9.94 33.61 1.06
CA PRO A 318 -10.76 34.63 1.69
C PRO A 318 -12.10 34.73 0.96
N LYS A 319 -13.19 34.62 1.72
CA LYS A 319 -14.55 34.93 1.26
C LYS A 319 -14.56 36.38 0.75
N ARG A 320 -14.87 36.58 -0.54
CA ARG A 320 -15.21 37.90 -1.06
C ARG A 320 -16.52 38.33 -0.41
N SER A 321 -16.47 39.35 0.44
CA SER A 321 -17.66 40.08 0.87
C SER A 321 -18.16 40.92 -0.29
N SER A 322 -19.31 40.56 -0.84
CA SER A 322 -20.15 41.47 -1.63
C SER A 322 -20.68 42.56 -0.69
N ALA A 323 -20.20 43.79 -0.84
CA ALA A 323 -20.86 44.97 -0.31
C ALA A 323 -21.08 45.93 -1.47
N THR A 324 -22.35 46.11 -1.76
CA THR A 324 -23.00 46.90 -2.79
C THR A 324 -22.73 48.38 -2.60
N ASP A 325 -22.45 49.08 -3.70
CA ASP A 325 -22.53 50.53 -3.79
C ASP A 325 -23.90 51.05 -3.36
N ALA A 326 -23.92 52.05 -2.47
CA ALA A 326 -25.02 53.00 -2.36
C ALA A 326 -24.56 54.32 -1.72
N ARG A 327 -24.34 55.31 -2.59
CA ARG A 327 -24.34 56.77 -2.38
C ARG A 327 -23.17 57.44 -1.65
#